data_AF-A0A7H4N360-F1
#
_entry.id   AF-A0A7H4N360-F1
#
_cell.length_a   1.000
_cell.length_b   1.000
_cell.length_c   1.000
_cell.angle_alpha   90.00
_cell.angle_beta   90.00
_cell.angle_gamma   90.00
#
_symmetry.space_group_name_H-M   'P 1'
#
loop_
_entity.id
_entity.type
_entity.pdbx_description
1 polymer ?
#
loop_
_entity_poly.entity_id
_entity_poly.type
_entity_poly.pdbx_seq_one_letter_code
_entity_poly.pdbx_strand_id
1 'polypeptide(L)' 'MVESMAERNAKFDYDGEPNGWSPEFSAWYRERREKYLKEARDYLDEEATNDEIDEEIENELEAWND' A
#
# COMPACT_ATOMS: atom_id res chain seq x y z
N MET A 1 2.34 1.67 5.85
CA MET A 1 0.91 1.24 5.75
C MET A 1 0.15 1.65 4.47
N VAL A 2 -0.20 2.93 4.27
CA VAL A 2 -1.09 3.40 3.15
C VAL A 2 -0.56 3.01 1.77
N GLU A 3 0.71 3.30 1.48
CA GLU A 3 1.30 3.02 0.16
C GLU A 3 1.35 1.53 -0.15
N SER A 4 1.68 0.70 0.85
CA SER A 4 1.66 -0.76 0.73
C SER A 4 0.27 -1.30 0.45
N MET A 5 -0.78 -0.77 1.09
CA MET A 5 -2.16 -1.18 0.83
C MET A 5 -2.63 -0.73 -0.57
N ALA A 6 -2.34 0.52 -0.94
CA ALA A 6 -2.66 1.04 -2.27
C ALA A 6 -1.99 0.22 -3.38
N GLU A 7 -0.72 -0.15 -3.20
CA GLU A 7 0.02 -1.00 -4.14
C GLU A 7 -0.59 -2.40 -4.25
N ARG A 8 -0.89 -3.06 -3.11
CA ARG A 8 -1.50 -4.40 -3.11
C ARG A 8 -2.86 -4.41 -3.82
N ASN A 9 -3.71 -3.42 -3.53
CA ASN A 9 -5.03 -3.29 -4.16
C ASN A 9 -4.89 -3.05 -5.67
N ALA A 10 -3.97 -2.18 -6.07
CA ALA A 10 -3.70 -1.91 -7.47
C ALA A 10 -3.18 -3.15 -8.23
N LYS A 11 -2.33 -3.96 -7.60
CA LYS A 11 -1.82 -5.20 -8.19
C LYS A 11 -2.93 -6.22 -8.36
N PHE A 12 -3.74 -6.41 -7.33
CA PHE A 12 -4.90 -7.29 -7.39
C PHE A 12 -5.88 -6.89 -8.52
N ASP A 13 -6.11 -5.58 -8.71
CA ASP A 13 -6.92 -5.09 -9.83
C ASP A 13 -6.26 -5.25 -11.21
N TYR A 14 -4.93 -5.25 -11.28
CA TYR A 14 -4.18 -5.30 -12.54
C TYR A 14 -4.02 -6.72 -13.10
N ASP A 15 -3.61 -7.68 -12.27
CA ASP A 15 -3.32 -9.06 -12.70
C ASP A 15 -3.97 -10.14 -11.81
N GLY A 16 -4.73 -9.74 -10.79
CA GLY A 16 -5.41 -10.66 -9.87
C GLY A 16 -4.52 -11.20 -8.75
N GLU A 17 -3.24 -10.82 -8.68
CA GLU A 17 -2.28 -11.33 -7.70
C GLU A 17 -1.37 -10.21 -7.16
N PRO A 18 -0.85 -10.30 -5.92
CA PRO A 18 0.07 -9.31 -5.40
C PRO A 18 1.50 -9.54 -5.93
N ASN A 19 1.67 -9.59 -7.26
CA ASN A 19 2.95 -9.86 -7.93
C ASN A 19 3.99 -8.74 -7.75
N GLY A 20 5.22 -8.99 -8.18
CA GLY A 20 6.31 -8.00 -8.16
C GLY A 20 6.09 -6.81 -9.12
N TRP A 21 6.91 -5.78 -8.98
CA TRP A 21 6.87 -4.62 -9.88
C TRP A 21 7.30 -4.97 -11.32
N SER A 22 6.45 -4.66 -12.30
CA SER A 22 6.79 -4.69 -13.72
C SER A 22 6.77 -3.27 -14.33
N PRO A 23 7.49 -3.03 -15.45
CA PRO A 23 7.41 -1.76 -16.16
C PRO A 23 5.98 -1.38 -16.59
N GLU A 24 5.22 -2.37 -17.03
CA GLU A 24 3.83 -2.23 -17.46
C GLU A 24 2.92 -1.84 -16.29
N PHE A 25 3.05 -2.54 -15.16
CA PHE A 25 2.33 -2.20 -13.93
C PHE A 25 2.72 -0.81 -13.45
N SER A 26 4.00 -0.45 -13.51
CA SER A 26 4.49 0.86 -13.07
C SER A 26 3.85 2.00 -13.86
N ALA A 27 3.74 1.86 -15.19
CA ALA A 27 3.10 2.85 -16.03
C ALA A 27 1.59 2.93 -15.75
N TRP A 28 0.94 1.77 -15.64
CA TRP A 28 -0.50 1.67 -15.37
C TRP A 28 -0.88 2.25 -14.00
N TYR A 29 -0.09 1.94 -12.96
CA TYR A 29 -0.32 2.41 -11.59
C TYR A 29 -0.07 3.90 -11.48
N ARG A 30 0.92 4.48 -12.16
CA ARG A 30 1.17 5.94 -12.12
C ARG A 30 -0.06 6.77 -12.50
N GLU A 31 -0.86 6.30 -13.45
CA GLU A 31 -2.10 6.98 -13.87
C GLU A 31 -3.25 6.84 -12.84
N ARG A 32 -3.19 5.84 -11.97
CA ARG A 32 -4.27 5.46 -11.04
C ARG A 32 -3.90 5.57 -9.57
N ARG A 33 -2.64 5.92 -9.27
CA ARG A 33 -2.05 5.92 -7.93
C ARG A 33 -2.87 6.75 -6.96
N GLU A 34 -3.37 7.91 -7.38
CA GLU A 34 -4.16 8.78 -6.50
C GLU A 34 -5.48 8.14 -6.06
N LYS A 35 -6.13 7.36 -6.93
CA LYS A 35 -7.35 6.62 -6.59
C LYS A 35 -7.06 5.60 -5.49
N TYR A 36 -6.05 4.76 -5.69
CA TYR A 36 -5.70 3.71 -4.72
C TYR A 36 -5.17 4.26 -3.40
N LEU A 37 -4.43 5.37 -3.43
CA LEU A 37 -4.01 6.05 -2.21
C LEU A 37 -5.19 6.62 -1.43
N LYS A 38 -6.19 7.17 -2.13
CA LYS A 38 -7.40 7.66 -1.49
C LYS A 38 -8.17 6.51 -0.85
N GLU A 39 -8.43 5.44 -1.59
CA GLU A 39 -9.15 4.27 -1.09
C GLU A 39 -8.44 3.61 0.10
N ALA A 40 -7.11 3.51 0.06
CA ALA A 40 -6.32 3.00 1.17
C ALA A 40 -6.41 3.89 2.40
N ARG A 41 -6.41 5.23 2.24
CA ARG A 41 -6.60 6.16 3.36
C ARG A 41 -8.00 6.05 3.95
N ASP A 42 -9.02 6.08 3.09
CA ASP A 42 -10.41 5.99 3.53
C ASP A 42 -10.64 4.68 4.31
N TYR A 43 -10.07 3.56 3.86
CA TYR A 43 -10.13 2.29 4.59
C TYR A 43 -9.36 2.33 5.92
N LEU A 44 -8.11 2.80 5.92
CA LEU A 44 -7.27 2.78 7.12
C LEU A 44 -7.77 3.77 8.19
N ASP A 45 -8.32 4.91 7.78
CA ASP A 45 -8.94 5.85 8.72
C ASP A 45 -10.17 5.23 9.43
N GLU A 46 -10.88 4.30 8.77
CA GLU A 46 -12.05 3.63 9.33
C GLU A 46 -11.70 2.35 10.11
N GLU A 47 -10.76 1.54 9.60
CA GLU A 47 -10.58 0.15 10.03
C GLU A 47 -9.23 -0.13 10.71
N ALA A 48 -8.21 0.73 10.56
CA ALA A 48 -6.90 0.47 11.16
C ALA A 48 -6.98 0.58 12.69
N THR A 49 -6.43 -0.41 13.38
CA THR A 49 -6.36 -0.42 14.83
C THR A 49 -5.07 0.21 15.34
N ASN A 50 -5.07 0.70 16.59
CA ASN A 50 -3.86 1.24 17.20
C ASN A 50 -2.73 0.19 17.26
N ASP A 51 -3.05 -1.09 17.48
CA ASP A 51 -2.06 -2.17 17.52
C ASP A 51 -1.36 -2.34 16.15
N GLU A 52 -2.13 -2.30 15.05
CA GLU A 52 -1.56 -2.36 13.69
C GLU A 52 -0.73 -1.11 13.35
N ILE A 53 -1.14 0.06 13.84
CA ILE A 53 -0.38 1.29 13.68
C ILE A 53 0.94 1.23 14.45
N ASP A 54 0.91 0.73 15.69
CA ASP A 54 2.11 0.56 16.52
C ASP A 54 3.09 -0.42 15.86
N GLU A 55 2.62 -1.54 15.31
CA GLU A 55 3.45 -2.50 14.56
C GLU A 55 4.09 -1.88 13.30
N GLU A 56 3.34 -1.07 12.54
CA GLU A 56 3.89 -0.40 11.35
C GLU A 56 4.94 0.66 11.74
N ILE A 57 4.75 1.38 12.84
CA ILE A 57 5.74 2.33 13.36
C ILE A 57 7.02 1.59 13.78
N GLU A 58 6.89 0.47 14.50
CA GLU A 58 8.04 -0.34 14.90
C GLU A 58 8.83 -0.86 13.70
N ASN A 59 8.15 -1.38 12.67
CA ASN A 59 8.80 -1.81 11.43
C ASN A 59 9.56 -0.67 10.73
N GLU A 60 8.99 0.54 10.66
CA GLU A 60 9.67 1.69 10.07
C GLU A 60 10.90 2.11 10.89
N LEU A 61 10.82 2.06 12.23
CA LEU A 61 11.95 2.34 13.11
C LEU A 61 13.07 1.29 13.00
N GLU A 62 12.72 0.01 12.86
CA GLU A 62 13.68 -1.06 12.63
C GLU A 62 14.45 -0.87 11.31
N ALA A 63 13.74 -0.52 10.23
CA ALA A 63 14.35 -0.28 8.91
C ALA A 63 15.34 0.91 8.88
N TRP A 64 15.24 1.84 9.83
CA TRP A 64 16.18 2.96 9.96
C TRP A 64 17.43 2.62 10.78
N ASN A 65 17.37 1.53 11.55
CA ASN A 65 18.43 1.13 12.48
C ASN A 65 19.39 0.08 11.87
N ASP A 66 19.17 -0.29 10.61
CA ASP A 66 19.93 -1.24 9.78
C ASP A 66 20.77 -0.51 8.72
#